data_AF-A0A2J7ZUV9-F1
#
_entry.id   AF-A0A2J7ZUV9-F1
#
_cell.length_a   1.000
_cell.length_b   1.000
_cell.length_c   1.000
_cell.angle_alpha   90.00
_cell.angle_beta   90.00
_cell.angle_gamma   90.00
#
_symmetry.space_group_name_H-M   'P 1'
#
loop_
_entity.id
_entity.type
_entity.pdbx_description
1 polymer ?
#
loop_
_entity_poly.entity_id
_entity_poly.type
_entity_poly.pdbx_seq_one_letter_code
_entity_poly.pdbx_strand_id
1 'polypeptide(L)'
;MNRSMCSGRVAAGPPALPTRARSAQRTTVRVYQSLRSVEVIAELIGVLPRKGAPVLQKLLKAVKEDVEEAQQQRQQAEQRKDEAVAVMIREKDEKMALANRFRQQEKMLARAMYSAGVRDGRSCLEYLEKLKGIAKRQRVKGWTQVLEQRPDLIDCLAKAAPSWGVDVNDSKAAGNLAGKIAGMLNVLSNRIHTFVPELGLVVYAGIPDSPTSEALLCLAEAFGVPCERHPSVSP
;
A
#
# COMPACT_ATOMS: atom_id res chain seq x y z
N MET A 1 -2.12 3.90 -14.71
CA MET A 1 -1.48 3.59 -13.40
C MET A 1 -1.79 2.13 -13.07
N ASN A 2 -0.96 1.20 -13.55
CA ASN A 2 -1.10 -0.23 -13.22
C ASN A 2 -0.39 -0.48 -11.89
N ARG A 3 -1.16 -0.78 -10.84
CA ARG A 3 -0.61 -1.29 -9.58
C ARG A 3 -0.64 -2.81 -9.66
N SER A 4 0.50 -3.43 -9.35
CA SER A 4 0.64 -4.88 -9.31
C SER A 4 -0.37 -5.49 -8.34
N MET A 5 -1.20 -6.39 -8.86
CA MET A 5 -2.25 -7.08 -8.09
C MET A 5 -1.70 -8.28 -7.32
N CYS A 6 -0.50 -8.77 -7.65
CA CYS A 6 0.09 -9.88 -6.93
C CYS A 6 0.83 -9.35 -5.68
N SER A 7 0.14 -9.33 -4.54
CA SER A 7 0.74 -8.96 -3.25
C SER A 7 1.81 -9.96 -2.85
N GLY A 8 3.08 -9.54 -2.86
CA GLY A 8 4.15 -10.23 -2.15
C GLY A 8 3.99 -10.03 -0.64
N ARG A 9 3.48 -11.04 0.07
CA ARG A 9 3.48 -11.03 1.54
C ARG A 9 4.81 -11.55 2.06
N VAL A 10 5.70 -10.64 2.46
CA VAL A 10 6.79 -10.95 3.39
C VAL A 10 6.21 -10.82 4.80
N ALA A 11 6.34 -11.87 5.61
CA ALA A 11 5.87 -11.89 6.99
C ALA A 11 6.68 -10.88 7.82
N ALA A 12 6.12 -9.69 8.04
CA ALA A 12 6.63 -8.75 9.03
C ALA A 12 6.20 -9.24 10.42
N GLY A 13 7.20 -9.61 11.24
CA GLY A 13 7.01 -9.91 12.65
C GLY A 13 6.37 -8.74 13.40
N PRO A 14 5.75 -9.01 14.56
CA PRO A 14 4.97 -8.01 15.30
C PRO A 14 5.88 -6.86 15.76
N PRO A 15 5.43 -5.59 15.69
CA PRO A 15 6.19 -4.49 16.23
C PRO A 15 6.15 -4.54 17.75
N ALA A 16 7.33 -4.53 18.36
CA ALA A 16 7.49 -4.34 19.79
C ALA A 16 6.98 -2.94 20.18
N LEU A 17 5.98 -2.90 21.08
CA LEU A 17 5.75 -1.73 21.93
C LEU A 17 6.93 -1.64 22.92
N PRO A 18 7.46 -0.44 23.16
CA PRO A 18 7.18 0.14 24.48
C PRO A 18 6.93 1.66 24.48
N THR A 19 5.86 2.01 25.19
CA THR A 19 5.89 2.84 26.41
C THR A 19 6.35 4.31 26.35
N ARG A 20 5.50 5.13 27.00
CA ARG A 20 5.76 6.39 27.70
C ARG A 20 5.61 7.69 26.91
N ALA A 21 4.36 8.16 26.95
CA ALA A 21 4.01 9.56 27.14
C ALA A 21 4.94 10.24 28.16
N ARG A 22 5.80 11.14 27.68
CA ARG A 22 6.52 12.14 28.49
C ARG A 22 6.86 13.34 27.60
N SER A 23 5.85 14.04 27.10
CA SER A 23 6.06 15.38 26.51
C SER A 23 5.03 16.42 26.96
N ALA A 24 3.90 16.01 27.56
CA ALA A 24 2.90 16.96 28.08
C ALA A 24 3.30 17.66 29.40
N GLN A 25 4.34 17.20 30.11
CA GLN A 25 4.73 17.76 31.42
C GLN A 25 5.76 18.89 31.35
N ARG A 26 6.35 19.19 30.18
CA ARG A 26 7.41 20.22 30.09
C ARG A 26 6.89 21.63 29.79
N THR A 27 5.67 21.75 29.24
CA THR A 27 5.07 23.03 28.88
C THR A 27 4.27 23.63 30.04
N THR A 28 3.58 22.80 30.82
CA THR A 28 2.79 23.22 31.99
C THR A 28 3.66 23.83 33.10
N VAL A 29 4.85 23.28 33.35
CA VAL A 29 5.76 23.78 34.41
C VAL A 29 6.30 25.19 34.11
N ARG A 30 6.54 25.55 32.84
CA ARG A 30 7.01 26.90 32.47
C ARG A 30 5.93 27.98 32.61
N VAL A 31 4.67 27.65 32.37
CA VAL A 31 3.55 28.60 32.49
C VAL A 31 3.25 28.90 33.97
N TYR A 32 3.28 27.88 34.82
CA TYR A 32 3.08 28.04 36.27
C TYR A 32 4.23 28.81 36.95
N GLN A 33 5.47 28.66 36.49
CA GLN A 33 6.58 29.51 36.95
C GLN A 33 6.43 30.96 36.48
N SER A 34 5.97 31.18 35.25
CA SER A 34 5.75 32.53 34.69
C SER A 34 4.65 33.30 35.44
N LEU A 35 3.49 32.68 35.69
CA LEU A 35 2.38 33.35 36.38
C LEU A 35 2.71 33.72 37.84
N ARG A 36 3.36 32.80 38.57
CA ARG A 36 3.89 33.08 39.93
C ARG A 36 4.91 34.23 39.94
N SER A 37 5.67 34.41 38.86
CA SER A 37 6.66 35.49 38.78
C SER A 37 5.98 36.86 38.62
N VAL A 38 4.87 36.94 37.88
CA VAL A 38 4.13 38.19 37.64
C VAL A 38 3.35 38.63 38.89
N GLU A 39 2.79 37.68 39.65
CA GLU A 39 2.12 37.94 40.94
C GLU A 39 3.12 38.43 42.01
N VAL A 40 4.30 37.82 42.08
CA VAL A 40 5.38 38.24 43.00
C VAL A 40 5.93 39.63 42.66
N ILE A 41 6.02 40.00 41.38
CA ILE A 41 6.43 41.37 40.98
C ILE A 41 5.33 42.40 41.31
N ALA A 42 4.04 42.02 41.25
CA ALA A 42 2.94 42.90 41.64
C ALA A 42 2.92 43.18 43.16
N GLU A 43 3.26 42.19 43.99
CA GLU A 43 3.47 42.39 45.45
C GLU A 43 4.65 43.34 45.74
N LEU A 44 5.74 43.23 44.98
CA LEU A 44 6.95 44.07 45.14
C LEU A 44 6.73 45.56 44.81
N ILE A 45 5.74 45.90 43.96
CA ILE A 45 5.41 47.30 43.63
C ILE A 45 4.76 48.04 44.80
N GLY A 46 4.06 47.34 45.70
CA GLY A 46 3.45 47.94 46.89
C GLY A 46 4.46 48.51 47.90
N VAL A 47 5.76 48.19 47.72
CA VAL A 47 6.83 48.44 48.71
C VAL A 47 7.88 49.47 48.20
N LEU A 48 7.77 50.00 46.97
CA LEU A 48 8.81 50.81 46.33
C LEU A 48 8.49 52.33 46.22
N PRO A 49 9.52 53.22 46.21
CA PRO A 49 9.35 54.68 46.32
C PRO A 49 8.71 55.35 45.10
N ARG A 50 7.96 56.43 45.35
CA ARG A 50 7.02 57.16 44.45
C ARG A 50 7.55 57.60 43.06
N LYS A 51 8.86 57.59 42.80
CA LYS A 51 9.46 58.04 41.52
C LYS A 51 9.66 56.91 40.49
N GLY A 52 9.75 55.65 40.91
CA GLY A 52 9.99 54.49 40.01
C GLY A 52 8.74 53.65 39.68
N ALA A 53 7.67 53.81 40.47
CA ALA A 53 6.40 53.10 40.32
C ALA A 53 5.76 53.15 38.91
N PRO A 54 5.73 54.29 38.19
CA PRO A 54 5.07 54.33 36.87
C PRO A 54 5.85 53.60 35.76
N VAL A 55 7.18 53.51 35.88
CA VAL A 55 8.02 52.75 34.92
C VAL A 55 7.83 51.25 35.13
N LEU A 56 7.82 50.82 36.39
CA LEU A 56 7.53 49.43 36.77
C LEU A 56 6.13 48.98 36.34
N GLN A 57 5.10 49.81 36.51
CA GLN A 57 3.74 49.50 36.04
C GLN A 57 3.66 49.34 34.51
N LYS A 58 4.35 50.19 33.73
CA LYS A 58 4.41 50.05 32.26
C LYS A 58 5.09 48.75 31.83
N LEU A 59 6.20 48.39 32.47
CA LEU A 59 6.90 47.13 32.21
C LEU A 59 6.04 45.92 32.57
N LEU A 60 5.33 45.96 33.70
CA LEU A 60 4.45 44.87 34.13
C LEU A 60 3.26 44.68 33.19
N LYS A 61 2.72 45.80 32.65
CA LYS A 61 1.66 45.75 31.64
C LYS A 61 2.16 45.12 30.34
N ALA A 62 3.33 45.55 29.85
CA ALA A 62 3.95 44.97 28.66
C ALA A 62 4.25 43.47 28.82
N VAL A 63 4.78 43.06 29.98
CA VAL A 63 5.04 41.63 30.28
C VAL A 63 3.74 40.81 30.35
N LYS A 64 2.65 41.37 30.85
CA LYS A 64 1.33 40.69 30.85
C LYS A 64 0.80 40.51 29.43
N GLU A 65 0.85 41.56 28.61
CA GLU A 65 0.43 41.53 27.21
C GLU A 65 1.25 40.49 26.42
N ASP A 66 2.59 40.47 26.55
CA ASP A 66 3.47 39.48 25.91
C ASP A 66 3.16 38.03 26.35
N VAL A 67 2.83 37.82 27.63
CA VAL A 67 2.48 36.49 28.16
C VAL A 67 1.12 36.02 27.63
N GLU A 68 0.14 36.91 27.55
CA GLU A 68 -1.18 36.61 26.97
C GLU A 68 -1.09 36.31 25.48
N GLU A 69 -0.33 37.10 24.71
CA GLU A 69 -0.08 36.82 23.28
C GLU A 69 0.65 35.48 23.09
N ALA A 70 1.68 35.19 23.89
CA ALA A 70 2.39 33.92 23.82
C ALA A 70 1.50 32.72 24.21
N GLN A 71 0.55 32.90 25.13
CA GLN A 71 -0.44 31.88 25.48
C GLN A 71 -1.45 31.66 24.36
N GLN A 72 -1.98 32.74 23.75
CA GLN A 72 -2.90 32.65 22.61
C GLN A 72 -2.25 31.99 21.40
N GLN A 73 -1.01 32.36 21.07
CA GLN A 73 -0.25 31.74 19.98
C GLN A 73 -0.03 30.24 20.21
N ARG A 74 0.22 29.81 21.46
CA ARG A 74 0.34 28.39 21.80
C ARG A 74 -0.97 27.64 21.65
N GLN A 75 -2.08 28.21 22.12
CA GLN A 75 -3.40 27.60 21.98
C GLN A 75 -3.79 27.46 20.50
N GLN A 76 -3.55 28.49 19.68
CA GLN A 76 -3.77 28.41 18.24
C GLN A 76 -2.86 27.37 17.57
N ALA A 77 -1.59 27.27 17.98
CA ALA A 77 -0.67 26.27 17.46
C ALA A 77 -1.06 24.84 17.86
N GLU A 78 -1.62 24.63 19.05
CA GLU A 78 -2.17 23.33 19.49
C GLU A 78 -3.44 22.98 18.72
N GLN A 79 -4.40 23.91 18.58
CA GLN A 79 -5.61 23.71 17.78
C GLN A 79 -5.28 23.33 16.32
N ARG A 80 -4.32 24.02 15.69
CA ARG A 80 -3.87 23.68 14.34
C ARG A 80 -3.25 22.28 14.24
N LYS A 81 -2.55 21.84 15.29
CA LYS A 81 -2.00 20.47 15.35
C LYS A 81 -3.11 19.44 15.49
N ASP A 82 -4.09 19.70 16.35
CA ASP A 82 -5.23 18.79 16.55
C ASP A 82 -6.09 18.68 15.29
N GLU A 83 -6.33 19.80 14.60
CA GLU A 83 -7.01 19.82 13.29
C GLU A 83 -6.21 19.03 12.24
N ALA A 84 -4.90 19.22 12.16
CA ALA A 84 -4.05 18.47 11.23
C ALA A 84 -4.08 16.95 11.51
N VAL A 85 -4.07 16.56 12.79
CA VAL A 85 -4.21 15.15 13.18
C VAL A 85 -5.59 14.61 12.80
N ALA A 86 -6.66 15.38 13.03
CA ALA A 86 -8.01 14.98 12.65
C ALA A 86 -8.15 14.77 11.14
N VAL A 87 -7.57 15.66 10.31
CA VAL A 87 -7.53 15.49 8.85
C VAL A 87 -6.78 14.23 8.45
N MET A 88 -5.60 13.98 9.03
CA MET A 88 -4.83 12.76 8.75
C MET A 88 -5.58 11.48 9.12
N ILE A 89 -6.31 11.47 10.24
CA ILE A 89 -7.13 10.33 10.65
C ILE A 89 -8.24 10.07 9.63
N ARG A 90 -8.98 11.12 9.22
CA ARG A 90 -10.05 10.99 8.22
C ARG A 90 -9.53 10.45 6.89
N GLU A 91 -8.41 10.99 6.39
CA GLU A 91 -7.80 10.48 5.15
C GLU A 91 -7.37 9.02 5.28
N LYS A 92 -6.81 8.63 6.43
CA LYS A 92 -6.38 7.26 6.70
C LYS A 92 -7.58 6.31 6.71
N ASP A 93 -8.68 6.71 7.34
CA ASP A 93 -9.91 5.92 7.42
C ASP A 93 -10.57 5.77 6.04
N GLU A 94 -10.59 6.82 5.23
CA GLU A 94 -11.08 6.76 3.84
C GLU A 94 -10.22 5.83 2.97
N LYS A 95 -8.89 5.94 3.06
CA LYS A 95 -7.95 5.04 2.38
C LYS A 95 -8.15 3.59 2.82
N MET A 96 -8.37 3.35 4.10
CA MET A 96 -8.62 2.01 4.64
C MET A 96 -9.97 1.45 4.18
N ALA A 97 -11.02 2.26 4.20
CA ALA A 97 -12.35 1.87 3.73
C ALA A 97 -12.35 1.53 2.24
N LEU A 98 -11.61 2.31 1.43
CA LEU A 98 -11.43 2.02 0.00
C LEU A 98 -10.66 0.70 -0.21
N ALA A 99 -9.55 0.49 0.50
CA ALA A 99 -8.78 -0.73 0.43
C ALA A 99 -9.60 -1.97 0.83
N ASN A 100 -10.46 -1.84 1.85
CA ASN A 100 -11.36 -2.92 2.27
C ASN A 100 -12.40 -3.27 1.21
N ARG A 101 -12.97 -2.26 0.52
CA ARG A 101 -13.89 -2.48 -0.61
C ARG A 101 -13.21 -3.23 -1.76
N PHE A 102 -12.00 -2.83 -2.14
CA PHE A 102 -11.23 -3.53 -3.18
C PHE A 102 -10.94 -4.98 -2.79
N ARG A 103 -10.46 -5.24 -1.57
CA ARG A 103 -10.24 -6.61 -1.08
C ARG A 103 -11.50 -7.46 -1.11
N GLN A 104 -12.66 -6.87 -0.80
CA GLN A 104 -13.92 -7.59 -0.85
C GLN A 104 -14.34 -7.92 -2.29
N GLN A 105 -14.10 -7.01 -3.24
CA GLN A 105 -14.30 -7.29 -4.67
C GLN A 105 -13.38 -8.40 -5.18
N GLU A 106 -12.11 -8.40 -4.82
CA GLU A 106 -11.15 -9.46 -5.19
C GLU A 106 -11.62 -10.83 -4.69
N LYS A 107 -12.09 -10.91 -3.44
CA LYS A 107 -12.67 -12.14 -2.88
C LYS A 107 -13.91 -12.62 -3.64
N MET A 108 -14.81 -11.70 -3.98
CA MET A 108 -16.00 -12.05 -4.77
C MET A 108 -15.63 -12.56 -6.16
N LEU A 109 -14.64 -11.94 -6.81
CA LEU A 109 -14.13 -12.38 -8.10
C LEU A 109 -13.47 -13.76 -8.01
N ALA A 110 -12.62 -13.98 -7.01
CA ALA A 110 -12.00 -15.28 -6.78
C ALA A 110 -13.06 -16.38 -6.56
N ARG A 111 -14.09 -16.14 -5.74
CA ARG A 111 -15.21 -17.08 -5.57
C ARG A 111 -15.96 -17.33 -6.87
N ALA A 112 -16.23 -16.30 -7.68
CA ALA A 112 -16.92 -16.44 -8.95
C ALA A 112 -16.10 -17.28 -9.95
N MET A 113 -14.80 -17.02 -10.06
CA MET A 113 -13.88 -17.82 -10.89
C MET A 113 -13.81 -19.27 -10.42
N TYR A 114 -13.77 -19.49 -9.11
CA TYR A 114 -13.82 -20.83 -8.53
C TYR A 114 -15.15 -21.53 -8.89
N SER A 115 -16.30 -20.86 -8.76
CA SER A 115 -17.59 -21.43 -9.18
C SER A 115 -17.64 -21.71 -10.69
N ALA A 116 -16.91 -20.96 -11.51
CA ALA A 116 -16.76 -21.19 -12.95
C ALA A 116 -15.80 -22.35 -13.31
N GLY A 117 -15.22 -23.03 -12.32
CA GLY A 117 -14.37 -24.20 -12.50
C GLY A 117 -12.87 -23.93 -12.47
N VAL A 118 -12.44 -22.72 -12.11
CA VAL A 118 -11.01 -22.43 -11.90
C VAL A 118 -10.55 -23.06 -10.58
N ARG A 119 -9.57 -23.96 -10.65
CA ARG A 119 -9.09 -24.79 -9.53
C ARG A 119 -7.59 -24.71 -9.32
N ASP A 120 -6.85 -24.39 -10.37
CA ASP A 120 -5.39 -24.38 -10.41
C ASP A 120 -4.89 -23.50 -11.58
N GLY A 121 -3.57 -23.35 -11.72
CA GLY A 121 -2.94 -22.56 -12.77
C GLY A 121 -3.32 -23.01 -14.18
N ARG A 122 -3.51 -24.32 -14.40
CA ARG A 122 -3.92 -24.85 -15.71
C ARG A 122 -5.34 -24.44 -16.04
N SER A 123 -6.30 -24.72 -15.16
CA SER A 123 -7.71 -24.36 -15.34
C SER A 123 -7.91 -22.84 -15.37
N CYS A 124 -7.04 -22.07 -14.69
CA CYS A 124 -6.99 -20.61 -14.83
C CYS A 124 -6.62 -20.20 -16.25
N LEU A 125 -5.56 -20.77 -16.82
CA LEU A 125 -5.15 -20.45 -18.18
C LEU A 125 -6.21 -20.89 -19.21
N GLU A 126 -6.84 -22.06 -19.03
CA GLU A 126 -7.96 -22.52 -19.86
C GLU A 126 -9.19 -21.60 -19.73
N TYR A 127 -9.45 -21.05 -18.55
CA TYR A 127 -10.52 -20.07 -18.34
C TYR A 127 -10.23 -18.75 -19.07
N LEU A 128 -8.98 -18.27 -19.03
CA LEU A 128 -8.55 -17.09 -19.79
C LEU A 128 -8.67 -17.31 -21.30
N GLU A 129 -8.29 -18.49 -21.80
CA GLU A 129 -8.50 -18.88 -23.19
C GLU A 129 -9.98 -18.78 -23.58
N LYS A 130 -10.89 -19.30 -22.73
CA LYS A 130 -12.33 -19.22 -22.96
C LYS A 130 -12.83 -17.78 -22.96
N LEU A 131 -12.39 -16.94 -22.02
CA LEU A 131 -12.76 -15.52 -21.96
C LEU A 131 -12.29 -14.74 -23.19
N LYS A 132 -11.19 -15.13 -23.81
CA LYS A 132 -10.64 -14.51 -25.03
C LYS A 132 -11.11 -15.17 -26.32
N GLY A 133 -11.98 -16.19 -26.24
CA GLY A 133 -12.47 -16.90 -27.42
C GLY A 133 -11.39 -17.72 -28.13
N ILE A 134 -10.32 -18.12 -27.42
CA ILE A 134 -9.23 -18.91 -27.98
C ILE A 134 -9.65 -20.37 -28.08
N ALA A 135 -9.76 -20.88 -29.31
CA ALA A 135 -10.01 -22.29 -29.55
C ALA A 135 -8.78 -23.16 -29.20
N LYS A 136 -8.98 -24.30 -28.53
CA LYS A 136 -7.89 -25.20 -28.10
C LYS A 136 -6.94 -25.62 -29.24
N ARG A 137 -7.45 -25.81 -30.45
CA ARG A 137 -6.65 -26.18 -31.64
C ARG A 137 -5.84 -25.01 -32.23
N GLN A 138 -6.16 -23.78 -31.85
CA GLN A 138 -5.56 -22.55 -32.37
C GLN A 138 -4.89 -21.73 -31.27
N ARG A 139 -4.46 -22.37 -30.18
CA ARG A 139 -3.90 -21.68 -29.00
C ARG A 139 -2.81 -20.69 -29.32
N VAL A 140 -1.80 -21.11 -30.09
CA VAL A 140 -0.69 -20.22 -30.46
C VAL A 140 -1.23 -19.01 -31.21
N LYS A 141 -2.04 -19.21 -32.26
CA LYS A 141 -2.63 -18.11 -33.04
C LYS A 141 -3.50 -17.18 -32.18
N GLY A 142 -4.33 -17.73 -31.29
CA GLY A 142 -5.20 -16.95 -30.42
C GLY A 142 -4.42 -16.14 -29.40
N TRP A 143 -3.39 -16.73 -28.77
CA TRP A 143 -2.51 -16.01 -27.85
C TRP A 143 -1.67 -14.95 -28.57
N THR A 144 -1.22 -15.21 -29.81
CA THR A 144 -0.55 -14.19 -30.63
C THR A 144 -1.43 -12.97 -30.80
N GLN A 145 -2.70 -13.14 -31.18
CA GLN A 145 -3.64 -12.02 -31.33
C GLN A 145 -3.87 -11.25 -30.03
N VAL A 146 -3.97 -11.97 -28.90
CA VAL A 146 -4.12 -11.35 -27.58
C VAL A 146 -2.88 -10.53 -27.21
N LEU A 147 -1.68 -11.04 -27.49
CA LEU A 147 -0.42 -10.36 -27.21
C LEU A 147 -0.21 -9.15 -28.13
N GLU A 148 -0.56 -9.23 -29.41
CA GLU A 148 -0.54 -8.10 -30.34
C GLU A 148 -1.43 -6.94 -29.87
N GLN A 149 -2.55 -7.25 -29.20
CA GLN A 149 -3.44 -6.26 -28.60
C GLN A 149 -2.98 -5.74 -27.23
N ARG A 150 -1.99 -6.40 -26.60
CA ARG A 150 -1.52 -6.14 -25.23
C ARG A 150 0.02 -6.08 -25.21
N PRO A 151 0.63 -5.03 -25.77
CA PRO A 151 2.09 -4.87 -25.72
C PRO A 151 2.62 -4.79 -24.28
N ASP A 152 1.82 -4.30 -23.34
CA ASP A 152 2.13 -4.30 -21.90
C ASP A 152 2.35 -5.72 -21.33
N LEU A 153 1.61 -6.71 -21.85
CA LEU A 153 1.78 -8.10 -21.47
C LEU A 153 3.04 -8.71 -22.10
N ILE A 154 3.38 -8.31 -23.33
CA ILE A 154 4.65 -8.71 -23.97
C ILE A 154 5.83 -8.23 -23.10
N ASP A 155 5.82 -6.97 -22.68
CA ASP A 155 6.85 -6.39 -21.81
C ASP A 155 6.95 -7.13 -20.47
N CYS A 156 5.81 -7.41 -19.84
CA CYS A 156 5.78 -8.16 -18.58
C CYS A 156 6.41 -9.54 -18.76
N LEU A 157 5.98 -10.30 -19.77
CA LEU A 157 6.46 -11.65 -20.02
C LEU A 157 7.94 -11.70 -20.38
N ALA A 158 8.42 -10.80 -21.24
CA ALA A 158 9.82 -10.74 -21.62
C ALA A 158 10.73 -10.40 -20.43
N LYS A 159 10.28 -9.49 -19.56
CA LYS A 159 11.01 -9.13 -18.34
C LYS A 159 10.96 -10.22 -17.27
N ALA A 160 9.81 -10.86 -17.10
CA ALA A 160 9.58 -11.84 -16.03
C ALA A 160 10.15 -13.22 -16.38
N ALA A 161 10.24 -13.57 -17.67
CA ALA A 161 10.82 -14.81 -18.17
C ALA A 161 11.94 -14.57 -19.21
N PRO A 162 13.10 -13.97 -18.84
CA PRO A 162 14.17 -13.67 -19.80
C PRO A 162 14.71 -14.91 -20.52
N SER A 163 14.69 -16.08 -19.86
CA SER A 163 15.14 -17.35 -20.46
C SER A 163 14.23 -17.87 -21.58
N TRP A 164 13.07 -17.26 -21.82
CA TRP A 164 12.29 -17.53 -23.01
C TRP A 164 12.90 -16.92 -24.27
N GLY A 165 13.88 -16.01 -24.12
CA GLY A 165 14.73 -15.52 -25.21
C GLY A 165 13.98 -14.68 -26.24
N VAL A 166 12.94 -13.96 -25.82
CA VAL A 166 12.15 -13.11 -26.71
C VAL A 166 12.61 -11.67 -26.61
N ASP A 167 13.02 -11.10 -27.75
CA ASP A 167 13.23 -9.66 -27.91
C ASP A 167 11.89 -8.98 -28.16
N VAL A 168 11.54 -8.00 -27.34
CA VAL A 168 10.29 -7.22 -27.44
C VAL A 168 10.22 -6.43 -28.74
N ASN A 169 11.36 -6.07 -29.32
CA ASN A 169 11.43 -5.32 -30.58
C ASN A 169 11.29 -6.23 -31.82
N ASP A 170 11.29 -7.56 -31.65
CA ASP A 170 11.08 -8.49 -32.76
C ASP A 170 9.60 -8.51 -33.16
N SER A 171 9.35 -8.32 -34.45
CA SER A 171 8.04 -8.55 -35.09
C SER A 171 7.40 -9.91 -34.76
N LYS A 172 8.20 -10.92 -34.40
CA LYS A 172 7.74 -12.28 -34.04
C LYS A 172 7.58 -12.50 -32.54
N ALA A 173 7.83 -11.49 -31.70
CA ALA A 173 7.78 -11.61 -30.24
C ALA A 173 6.46 -12.20 -29.72
N ALA A 174 5.33 -11.69 -30.22
CA ALA A 174 4.00 -12.17 -29.85
C ALA A 174 3.79 -13.66 -30.21
N GLY A 175 4.26 -14.10 -31.38
CA GLY A 175 4.20 -15.49 -31.80
C GLY A 175 5.06 -16.42 -30.93
N ASN A 176 6.28 -16.00 -30.63
CA ASN A 176 7.21 -16.77 -29.81
C ASN A 176 6.70 -16.92 -28.36
N LEU A 177 6.23 -15.82 -27.74
CA LEU A 177 5.62 -15.85 -26.41
C LEU A 177 4.33 -16.67 -26.38
N ALA A 178 3.48 -16.56 -27.41
CA ALA A 178 2.27 -17.38 -27.51
C ALA A 178 2.58 -18.89 -27.54
N GLY A 179 3.66 -19.29 -28.22
CA GLY A 179 4.15 -20.66 -28.19
C GLY A 179 4.56 -21.12 -26.78
N LYS A 180 5.24 -20.25 -26.02
CA LYS A 180 5.62 -20.53 -24.62
C LYS A 180 4.39 -20.67 -23.71
N ILE A 181 3.43 -19.74 -23.81
CA ILE A 181 2.18 -19.78 -23.05
C ILE A 181 1.40 -21.07 -23.36
N ALA A 182 1.27 -21.45 -24.64
CA ALA A 182 0.61 -22.68 -25.02
C ALA A 182 1.30 -23.93 -24.44
N GLY A 183 2.64 -23.90 -24.35
CA GLY A 183 3.45 -24.94 -23.72
C GLY A 183 3.23 -25.06 -22.21
N MET A 184 2.96 -23.96 -21.50
CA MET A 184 2.74 -23.94 -20.05
C MET A 184 1.61 -24.87 -19.62
N LEU A 185 0.57 -25.08 -20.44
CA LEU A 185 -0.56 -25.94 -20.07
C LEU A 185 -0.16 -27.38 -19.76
N ASN A 186 0.87 -27.90 -20.43
CA ASN A 186 1.39 -29.23 -20.16
C ASN A 186 2.12 -29.23 -18.81
N VAL A 187 2.94 -28.20 -18.59
CA VAL A 187 3.76 -27.99 -17.39
C VAL A 187 2.90 -27.81 -16.14
N LEU A 188 1.77 -27.11 -16.25
CA LEU A 188 0.83 -26.82 -15.16
C LEU A 188 -0.11 -27.98 -14.80
N SER A 189 0.00 -29.14 -15.47
CA SER A 189 -0.91 -30.27 -15.28
C SER A 189 -0.79 -30.95 -13.91
N ASN A 190 0.32 -30.71 -13.20
CA ASN A 190 0.59 -31.22 -11.86
C ASN A 190 -0.21 -30.50 -10.75
N ARG A 191 -1.02 -29.48 -11.10
CA ARG A 191 -1.91 -28.73 -10.19
C ARG A 191 -1.20 -28.09 -9.00
N ILE A 192 0.09 -27.78 -9.13
CA ILE A 192 0.89 -27.20 -8.04
C ILE A 192 0.40 -25.79 -7.69
N HIS A 193 0.12 -24.96 -8.70
CA HIS A 193 -0.45 -23.63 -8.46
C HIS A 193 -1.94 -23.75 -8.20
N THR A 194 -2.35 -23.75 -6.94
CA THR A 194 -3.76 -23.92 -6.55
C THR A 194 -4.57 -22.63 -6.69
N PHE A 195 -5.87 -22.74 -6.94
CA PHE A 195 -6.79 -21.60 -6.89
C PHE A 195 -7.70 -21.70 -5.67
N VAL A 196 -7.60 -20.73 -4.77
CA VAL A 196 -8.32 -20.69 -3.49
C VAL A 196 -9.44 -19.65 -3.58
N PRO A 197 -10.70 -19.97 -3.25
CA PRO A 197 -11.83 -19.03 -3.37
C PRO A 197 -11.65 -17.69 -2.63
N GLU A 198 -10.89 -17.68 -1.54
CA GLU A 198 -10.67 -16.48 -0.72
C GLU A 198 -9.44 -15.65 -1.12
N LEU A 199 -8.53 -16.22 -1.92
CA LEU A 199 -7.24 -15.59 -2.26
C LEU A 199 -7.04 -15.41 -3.78
N GLY A 200 -7.60 -16.31 -4.58
CA GLY A 200 -7.33 -16.44 -6.01
C GLY A 200 -6.24 -17.46 -6.31
N LEU A 201 -5.49 -17.21 -7.37
CA LEU A 201 -4.42 -18.09 -7.84
C LEU A 201 -3.18 -17.96 -6.96
N VAL A 202 -2.80 -19.05 -6.31
CA VAL A 202 -1.58 -19.16 -5.51
C VAL A 202 -0.46 -19.68 -6.41
N VAL A 203 0.55 -18.85 -6.67
CA VAL A 203 1.69 -19.19 -7.51
C VAL A 203 2.92 -19.41 -6.63
N TYR A 204 3.42 -20.63 -6.62
CA TYR A 204 4.64 -21.02 -5.91
C TYR A 204 5.87 -20.68 -6.76
N ALA A 205 6.73 -19.82 -6.25
CA ALA A 205 7.91 -19.36 -6.98
C ALA A 205 8.83 -20.53 -7.36
N GLY A 206 9.27 -20.57 -8.62
CA GLY A 206 10.26 -21.53 -9.09
C GLY A 206 9.74 -22.94 -9.31
N ILE A 207 8.42 -23.18 -9.21
CA ILE A 207 7.83 -24.50 -9.42
C ILE A 207 6.85 -24.44 -10.59
N PRO A 208 6.97 -25.32 -11.59
CA PRO A 208 8.09 -26.25 -11.79
C PRO A 208 9.37 -25.54 -12.24
N ASP A 209 9.27 -24.32 -12.76
CA ASP A 209 10.39 -23.47 -13.11
C ASP A 209 10.02 -21.99 -12.92
N SER A 210 11.03 -21.16 -12.68
CA SER A 210 10.84 -19.72 -12.46
C SER A 210 10.11 -19.02 -13.61
N PRO A 211 10.50 -19.20 -14.90
CA PRO A 211 9.79 -18.60 -16.03
C PRO A 211 8.30 -18.91 -16.08
N THR A 212 7.89 -20.15 -15.83
CA THR A 212 6.48 -20.55 -15.82
C THR A 212 5.72 -19.85 -14.68
N SER A 213 6.26 -19.83 -13.47
CA SER A 213 5.63 -19.17 -12.32
C SER A 213 5.49 -17.66 -12.55
N GLU A 214 6.54 -17.02 -13.06
CA GLU A 214 6.58 -15.59 -13.34
C GLU A 214 5.63 -15.18 -14.47
N ALA A 215 5.60 -15.95 -15.56
CA ALA A 215 4.66 -15.74 -16.66
C ALA A 215 3.20 -15.89 -16.21
N LEU A 216 2.92 -16.84 -15.31
CA LEU A 216 1.57 -17.03 -14.78
C LEU A 216 1.10 -15.82 -13.96
N LEU A 217 2.00 -15.16 -13.22
CA LEU A 217 1.71 -13.93 -12.51
C LEU A 217 1.47 -12.75 -13.46
N CYS A 218 2.28 -12.61 -14.52
CA CYS A 218 2.03 -11.60 -15.55
C CYS A 218 0.65 -11.77 -16.22
N LEU A 219 0.28 -13.01 -16.54
CA LEU A 219 -1.03 -13.31 -17.11
C LEU A 219 -2.15 -13.01 -16.12
N ALA A 220 -2.01 -13.44 -14.87
CA ALA A 220 -3.01 -13.17 -13.83
C ALA A 220 -3.23 -11.66 -13.65
N GLU A 221 -2.15 -10.89 -13.53
CA GLU A 221 -2.20 -9.44 -13.37
C GLU A 221 -2.83 -8.75 -14.60
N ALA A 222 -2.39 -9.13 -15.81
CA ALA A 222 -2.89 -8.52 -17.05
C ALA A 222 -4.39 -8.74 -17.31
N PHE A 223 -4.94 -9.84 -16.77
CA PHE A 223 -6.36 -10.18 -16.88
C PHE A 223 -7.16 -9.94 -15.60
N GLY A 224 -6.56 -9.32 -14.57
CA GLY A 224 -7.25 -9.00 -13.32
C GLY A 224 -7.68 -10.24 -12.53
N VAL A 225 -6.94 -11.35 -12.66
CA VAL A 225 -7.14 -12.55 -11.84
C VAL A 225 -6.49 -12.31 -10.48
N PRO A 226 -7.24 -12.42 -9.36
CA PRO A 226 -6.63 -12.32 -8.04
C PRO A 226 -5.52 -13.36 -7.87
N CYS A 227 -4.34 -12.93 -7.43
CA CYS A 227 -3.13 -13.75 -7.35
C CYS A 227 -2.32 -13.46 -6.07
N GLU A 228 -1.69 -14.49 -5.51
CA GLU A 228 -0.66 -14.34 -4.49
C GLU A 228 0.59 -15.15 -4.90
N ARG A 229 1.77 -14.53 -4.74
CA ARG A 229 3.04 -15.24 -4.87
C ARG A 229 3.42 -15.83 -3.52
N HIS A 230 3.69 -17.13 -3.50
CA HIS A 230 4.19 -17.84 -2.34
C HIS A 230 5.64 -18.30 -2.59
N PRO A 231 6.53 -18.22 -1.61
CA PRO A 231 7.84 -18.85 -1.73
C PRO A 231 7.68 -20.36 -1.94
N SER A 232 8.59 -21.00 -2.67
CA SER A 232 8.61 -22.46 -2.73
C SER A 232 8.78 -23.00 -1.31
N VAL A 233 7.85 -23.84 -0.88
CA VAL A 233 8.07 -24.68 0.29
C VAL A 233 9.00 -25.79 -0.21
N SER A 234 10.31 -25.61 -0.01
CA SER A 234 11.21 -26.77 -0.08
C SER A 234 10.72 -27.79 0.96
N PRO A 235 10.58 -29.08 0.60
CA PRO A 235 10.34 -30.13 1.59
C PRO A 235 11.50 -30.21 2.60
#